data_AF-A0A0D2X2B5-F1
#
_entry.id   AF-A0A0D2X2B5-F1
#
_cell.length_a   1.000
_cell.length_b   1.000
_cell.length_c   1.000
_cell.angle_alpha   90.00
_cell.angle_beta   90.00
_cell.angle_gamma   90.00
#
_symmetry.space_group_name_H-M   'P 1'
#
loop_
_entity.id
_entity.type
_entity.pdbx_description
1 polymer ?
#
loop_
_entity_poly.entity_id
_entity_poly.type
_entity_poly.pdbx_seq_one_letter_code
_entity_poly.pdbx_strand_id
1 'polypeptide(L)'
;MSSLFARLALPRASSLILASRPVAARALCSAASIAQARLPAAAAPAAARAASPFSSMMLRAPVTSAAHTQARTPVAFASTSAPAASHGKESSHWKFERVVAIGLLVAIPTAAVYPHIAVDMALALLLPIHGHFGLHQLITDYVHPKPAIFLANNALRILTLATAASLIYFNLSDVGITHAVKALWSL
;
A
#
# COMPACT_ATOMS: atom_id res chain seq x y z
N MET A 1 21.05 -60.09 64.81
CA MET A 1 20.07 -59.31 65.59
C MET A 1 19.25 -58.49 64.61
N SER A 2 17.95 -58.74 64.57
CA SER A 2 16.88 -57.87 64.06
C SER A 2 16.75 -57.60 62.54
N SER A 3 15.85 -58.39 61.95
CA SER A 3 14.82 -58.10 60.93
C SER A 3 14.28 -56.64 60.93
N LEU A 4 13.80 -56.02 59.83
CA LEU A 4 12.62 -56.30 58.98
C LEU A 4 12.66 -55.38 57.72
N PHE A 5 12.31 -55.88 56.51
CA PHE A 5 11.08 -55.56 55.73
C PHE A 5 10.61 -54.08 55.81
N ALA A 6 10.38 -53.32 54.74
CA ALA A 6 9.46 -53.55 53.62
C ALA A 6 9.73 -52.49 52.52
N ARG A 7 9.93 -52.87 51.25
CA ARG A 7 8.92 -53.00 50.17
C ARG A 7 8.16 -51.72 49.79
N LEU A 8 8.32 -51.41 48.49
CA LEU A 8 7.33 -50.91 47.52
C LEU A 8 6.79 -49.47 47.65
N ALA A 9 7.03 -48.66 46.63
CA ALA A 9 6.09 -48.47 45.50
C ALA A 9 6.37 -47.13 44.80
N LEU A 10 6.75 -47.15 43.51
CA LEU A 10 6.29 -46.10 42.60
C LEU A 10 4.84 -46.42 42.21
N PRO A 11 3.98 -45.40 42.03
CA PRO A 11 3.60 -45.14 40.65
C PRO A 11 3.41 -43.65 40.28
N ARG A 12 3.26 -43.55 38.96
CA ARG A 12 3.08 -42.45 38.03
C ARG A 12 1.73 -41.72 38.20
N ALA A 13 1.72 -40.48 37.69
CA ALA A 13 0.64 -39.82 36.93
C ALA A 13 -0.32 -38.85 37.64
N SER A 14 -0.39 -37.66 37.03
CA SER A 14 -1.60 -36.89 36.70
C SER A 14 -2.33 -36.12 37.80
N SER A 15 -2.29 -34.79 37.69
CA SER A 15 -3.46 -33.93 37.38
C SER A 15 -3.30 -32.54 38.02
N LEU A 16 -3.67 -31.51 37.26
CA LEU A 16 -4.28 -30.22 37.63
C LEU A 16 -3.88 -29.20 36.54
N ILE A 17 -4.62 -29.15 35.43
CA ILE A 17 -5.84 -28.35 35.25
C ILE A 17 -5.54 -26.84 35.39
N LEU A 18 -5.35 -26.22 34.22
CA LEU A 18 -6.07 -25.03 33.74
C LEU A 18 -6.56 -24.03 34.81
N ALA A 19 -5.94 -22.86 34.86
CA ALA A 19 -6.65 -21.62 35.19
C ALA A 19 -5.92 -20.40 34.60
N SER A 20 -6.47 -19.98 33.46
CA SER A 20 -6.47 -18.63 32.91
C SER A 20 -6.17 -17.50 33.91
N ARG A 21 -5.18 -16.65 33.61
CA ARG A 21 -5.00 -15.37 34.30
C ARG A 21 -6.12 -14.41 33.85
N PRO A 22 -6.88 -13.80 34.78
CA PRO A 22 -7.97 -12.89 34.41
C PRO A 22 -7.41 -11.56 33.88
N VAL A 23 -7.87 -11.18 32.68
CA VAL A 23 -7.86 -9.80 32.18
C VAL A 23 -8.85 -9.02 33.04
N ALA A 24 -8.35 -8.37 34.08
CA ALA A 24 -9.14 -7.45 34.89
C ALA A 24 -9.30 -6.13 34.12
N ALA A 25 -10.49 -5.99 33.54
CA ALA A 25 -11.05 -4.74 33.05
C ALA A 25 -10.93 -3.64 34.11
N ARG A 26 -10.28 -2.51 33.76
CA ARG A 26 -10.51 -1.24 34.45
C ARG A 26 -11.46 -0.42 33.60
N ALA A 27 -12.72 -0.45 34.03
CA ALA A 27 -13.79 0.37 33.54
C ALA A 27 -13.60 1.85 33.92
N LEU A 28 -14.17 2.66 33.02
CA LEU A 28 -14.38 4.10 32.97
C LEU A 28 -14.94 4.74 34.25
N CYS A 29 -14.48 5.97 34.52
CA CYS A 29 -15.13 7.13 35.17
C CYS A 29 -14.02 8.16 35.46
N SER A 30 -14.10 9.47 35.29
CA SER A 30 -15.22 10.41 35.23
C SER A 30 -14.77 11.70 34.51
N ALA A 31 -15.76 12.52 34.16
CA ALA A 31 -15.75 13.64 33.25
C ALA A 31 -15.15 14.96 33.79
N ALA A 32 -15.05 15.89 32.82
CA ALA A 32 -15.21 17.34 32.92
C ALA A 32 -13.94 18.21 33.06
N SER A 33 -13.62 18.83 31.92
CA SER A 33 -13.50 20.29 31.73
C SER A 33 -12.36 21.03 32.41
N ILE A 34 -11.49 21.66 31.60
CA ILE A 34 -11.12 23.09 31.69
C ILE A 34 -10.26 23.48 30.46
N ALA A 35 -10.57 24.66 29.91
CA ALA A 35 -9.74 25.50 29.04
C ALA A 35 -9.59 25.14 27.54
N GLN A 36 -10.64 25.49 26.79
CA GLN A 36 -10.48 26.02 25.43
C GLN A 36 -9.76 27.38 25.51
N ALA A 37 -8.53 27.45 25.00
CA ALA A 37 -7.84 28.72 24.76
C ALA A 37 -8.08 29.15 23.30
N ARG A 38 -8.95 30.16 23.15
CA ARG A 38 -9.18 30.95 21.93
C ARG A 38 -8.07 32.00 21.82
N LEU A 39 -7.37 32.09 20.69
CA LEU A 39 -6.58 33.26 20.30
C LEU A 39 -6.72 33.53 18.78
N PRO A 40 -6.51 34.79 18.34
CA PRO A 40 -7.38 35.46 17.37
C PRO A 40 -6.90 35.43 15.91
N ALA A 41 -7.85 35.82 15.06
CA ALA A 41 -7.74 36.03 13.63
C ALA A 41 -6.71 37.09 13.23
N ALA A 42 -5.95 36.81 12.17
CA ALA A 42 -5.24 37.82 11.39
C ALA A 42 -5.50 37.59 9.89
N ALA A 43 -5.64 38.70 9.20
CA ALA A 43 -6.38 38.90 7.96
C ALA A 43 -5.74 38.31 6.69
N ALA A 44 -6.62 38.06 5.71
CA ALA A 44 -6.30 37.79 4.31
C ALA A 44 -5.68 39.00 3.58
N PRO A 45 -5.02 38.75 2.44
CA PRO A 45 -5.19 39.59 1.27
C PRO A 45 -6.02 38.88 0.19
N ALA A 46 -6.86 39.69 -0.44
CA ALA A 46 -7.79 39.35 -1.50
C ALA A 46 -7.15 39.26 -2.89
N ALA A 47 -7.93 38.69 -3.82
CA ALA A 47 -7.80 38.70 -5.28
C ALA A 47 -6.67 37.80 -5.85
N ALA A 48 -6.90 36.96 -6.85
CA ALA A 48 -7.68 37.23 -8.04
C ALA A 48 -8.40 36.00 -8.61
N ARG A 49 -9.56 36.27 -9.22
CA ARG A 49 -10.38 35.36 -10.02
C ARG A 49 -9.71 35.15 -11.39
N ALA A 50 -9.65 33.91 -11.85
CA ALA A 50 -9.60 33.55 -13.28
C ALA A 50 -10.17 32.12 -13.39
N ALA A 51 -11.46 31.98 -13.62
CA ALA A 51 -12.05 31.84 -14.96
C ALA A 51 -11.45 30.66 -15.75
N SER A 52 -12.19 29.55 -15.72
CA SER A 52 -12.15 28.48 -16.73
C SER A 52 -12.26 29.05 -18.14
N PRO A 53 -11.61 28.41 -19.11
CA PRO A 53 -12.27 28.21 -20.38
C PRO A 53 -12.32 26.72 -20.76
N PHE A 54 -13.54 26.19 -20.68
CA PHE A 54 -14.05 25.15 -21.56
C PHE A 54 -13.81 25.56 -23.01
N SER A 55 -12.80 24.97 -23.66
CA SER A 55 -12.48 25.28 -25.07
C SER A 55 -13.36 24.47 -26.00
N SER A 56 -14.59 24.95 -26.19
CA SER A 56 -15.41 24.59 -27.36
C SER A 56 -14.89 25.39 -28.55
N MET A 57 -14.05 24.80 -29.39
CA MET A 57 -13.76 25.36 -30.71
C MET A 57 -14.83 24.88 -31.70
N MET A 58 -15.98 25.54 -31.68
CA MET A 58 -16.87 25.61 -32.84
C MET A 58 -16.21 26.53 -33.86
N LEU A 59 -15.65 25.97 -34.93
CA LEU A 59 -15.38 26.76 -36.14
C LEU A 59 -16.39 26.39 -37.23
N ARG A 60 -17.25 27.37 -37.49
CA ARG A 60 -18.20 27.45 -38.57
C ARG A 60 -17.46 27.56 -39.90
N ALA A 61 -17.94 26.81 -40.89
CA ALA A 61 -17.44 26.73 -42.25
C ALA A 61 -17.46 28.06 -43.02
N PRO A 62 -16.70 28.14 -44.13
CA PRO A 62 -17.15 28.78 -45.35
C PRO A 62 -17.41 27.74 -46.44
N VAL A 63 -18.64 27.72 -46.95
CA VAL A 63 -18.97 27.07 -48.22
C VAL A 63 -18.33 27.89 -49.34
N THR A 64 -17.43 27.28 -50.11
CA THR A 64 -17.22 27.64 -51.51
C THR A 64 -17.13 26.35 -52.32
N SER A 65 -18.02 26.24 -53.30
CA SER A 65 -18.08 25.15 -54.26
C SER A 65 -17.03 25.37 -55.34
N ALA A 66 -16.20 24.35 -55.60
CA ALA A 66 -15.49 24.21 -56.86
C ALA A 66 -15.15 22.73 -57.09
N ALA A 67 -15.82 22.11 -58.05
CA ALA A 67 -15.41 20.85 -58.63
C ALA A 67 -14.08 21.06 -59.38
N HIS A 68 -13.03 20.33 -59.02
CA HIS A 68 -11.88 20.17 -59.93
C HIS A 68 -11.20 18.81 -59.76
N THR A 69 -11.24 18.10 -60.87
CA THR A 69 -10.54 16.92 -61.34
C THR A 69 -9.29 16.48 -60.56
N GLN A 70 -9.28 15.19 -60.27
CA GLN A 70 -8.18 14.37 -59.78
C GLN A 70 -6.87 14.60 -60.57
N ALA A 71 -5.87 15.20 -59.91
CA ALA A 71 -4.48 15.16 -60.34
C ALA A 71 -3.66 14.47 -59.24
N ARG A 72 -3.06 13.32 -59.58
CA ARG A 72 -2.11 12.60 -58.72
C ARG A 72 -0.86 13.46 -58.50
N THR A 73 -0.71 14.02 -57.32
CA THR A 73 0.57 14.59 -56.87
C THR A 73 1.37 13.51 -56.14
N PRO A 74 2.68 13.37 -56.42
CA PRO A 74 3.53 12.49 -55.62
C PRO A 74 3.61 13.06 -54.20
N VAL A 75 3.25 12.24 -53.22
CA VAL A 75 3.46 12.55 -51.79
C VAL A 75 4.95 12.76 -51.57
N ALA A 76 5.36 14.03 -51.48
CA ALA A 76 6.64 14.39 -50.91
C ALA A 76 6.69 13.77 -49.50
N PHE A 77 7.67 12.92 -49.26
CA PHE A 77 7.98 12.41 -47.93
C PHE A 77 8.48 13.62 -47.14
N ALA A 78 7.54 14.37 -46.56
CA ALA A 78 7.86 15.40 -45.59
C ALA A 78 8.73 14.72 -44.55
N SER A 79 9.99 15.14 -44.45
CA SER A 79 10.86 14.75 -43.36
C SER A 79 10.15 15.21 -42.10
N THR A 80 9.43 14.28 -41.46
CA THR A 80 8.83 14.50 -40.16
C THR A 80 10.01 14.88 -39.28
N SER A 81 10.10 16.16 -38.92
CA SER A 81 10.96 16.60 -37.84
C SER A 81 10.67 15.64 -36.69
N ALA A 82 11.66 14.80 -36.36
CA ALA A 82 11.55 13.91 -35.23
C ALA A 82 10.99 14.73 -34.07
N PRO A 83 9.92 14.28 -33.38
CA PRO A 83 9.46 15.01 -32.21
C PRO A 83 10.70 15.12 -31.33
N ALA A 84 11.16 16.36 -31.11
CA ALA A 84 12.28 16.63 -30.22
C ALA A 84 11.98 15.83 -28.96
N ALA A 85 12.81 14.84 -28.67
CA ALA A 85 12.60 13.95 -27.55
C ALA A 85 12.65 14.84 -26.32
N SER A 86 11.48 15.31 -25.89
CA SER A 86 11.32 15.91 -24.59
C SER A 86 11.63 14.75 -23.67
N HIS A 87 12.84 14.77 -23.09
CA HIS A 87 13.16 13.98 -21.92
C HIS A 87 12.25 14.51 -20.81
N GLY A 88 10.97 14.11 -20.88
CA GLY A 88 9.93 14.48 -19.95
C GLY A 88 10.32 13.92 -18.60
N LYS A 89 10.39 14.80 -17.59
CA LYS A 89 10.61 14.37 -16.21
C LYS A 89 9.55 13.34 -15.87
N GLU A 90 9.97 12.11 -15.64
CA GLU A 90 9.10 11.04 -15.15
C GLU A 90 8.39 11.51 -13.88
N SER A 91 7.11 11.16 -13.74
CA SER A 91 6.33 11.50 -12.56
C SER A 91 7.02 10.91 -11.32
N SER A 92 7.01 11.66 -10.21
CA SER A 92 7.60 11.17 -8.95
C SER A 92 6.95 9.87 -8.49
N HIS A 93 5.67 9.67 -8.81
CA HIS A 93 4.95 8.43 -8.53
C HIS A 93 5.55 7.23 -9.28
N TRP A 94 5.78 7.36 -10.59
CA TRP A 94 6.38 6.29 -11.39
C TRP A 94 7.76 5.89 -10.86
N LYS A 95 8.59 6.89 -10.54
CA LYS A 95 9.92 6.64 -9.93
C LYS A 95 9.81 5.93 -8.59
N PHE A 96 8.86 6.32 -7.75
CA PHE A 96 8.65 5.68 -6.46
C PHE A 96 8.25 4.20 -6.60
N GLU A 97 7.35 3.87 -7.53
CA GLU A 97 7.01 2.48 -7.82
C GLU A 97 8.24 1.65 -8.20
N ARG A 98 9.15 2.22 -9.01
CA ARG A 98 10.38 1.53 -9.41
C ARG A 98 11.33 1.32 -8.23
N VAL A 99 11.49 2.33 -7.37
CA VAL A 99 12.32 2.23 -6.16
C VAL A 99 11.80 1.12 -5.23
N VAL A 100 10.49 1.05 -5.00
CA VAL A 100 9.88 -0.01 -4.19
C VAL A 100 10.07 -1.38 -4.85
N ALA A 101 9.88 -1.49 -6.17
CA ALA A 101 10.07 -2.74 -6.89
C ALA A 101 11.53 -3.24 -6.83
N ILE A 102 12.51 -2.35 -7.03
CA ILE A 102 13.93 -2.68 -6.89
C ILE A 102 14.25 -3.07 -5.45
N GLY A 103 13.70 -2.36 -4.47
CA GLY A 103 13.84 -2.69 -3.06
C GLY A 103 13.35 -4.11 -2.75
N LEU A 104 12.17 -4.47 -3.27
CA LEU A 104 11.61 -5.81 -3.08
C LEU A 104 12.43 -6.89 -3.83
N LEU A 105 12.90 -6.58 -5.04
CA LEU A 105 13.78 -7.45 -5.83
C LEU A 105 15.07 -7.79 -5.08
N VAL A 106 15.63 -6.85 -4.31
CA VAL A 106 16.81 -7.09 -3.47
C VAL A 106 16.44 -7.76 -2.15
N ALA A 107 15.31 -7.40 -1.54
CA ALA A 107 14.91 -7.92 -0.24
C ALA A 107 14.60 -9.42 -0.27
N ILE A 108 13.95 -9.93 -1.32
CA ILE A 108 13.58 -11.36 -1.44
C ILE A 108 14.81 -12.29 -1.42
N PRO A 109 15.85 -12.13 -2.27
CA PRO A 109 17.04 -12.96 -2.19
C PRO A 109 17.82 -12.74 -0.89
N THR A 110 17.85 -11.50 -0.38
CA THR A 110 18.48 -11.19 0.92
C THR A 110 17.80 -11.98 2.06
N ALA A 111 16.48 -12.11 2.04
CA ALA A 111 15.71 -12.87 3.03
C ALA A 111 16.03 -14.37 3.03
N ALA A 112 16.34 -14.94 1.86
CA ALA A 112 16.75 -16.33 1.75
C ALA A 112 18.12 -16.58 2.40
N VAL A 113 19.10 -15.72 2.08
CA VAL A 113 20.50 -15.85 2.51
C VAL A 113 20.73 -15.39 3.95
N TYR A 114 20.11 -14.27 4.35
CA TYR A 114 20.31 -13.61 5.64
C TYR A 114 18.96 -13.35 6.33
N PRO A 115 18.37 -14.36 7.00
CA PRO A 115 17.13 -14.18 7.76
C PRO A 115 17.43 -13.31 8.99
N HIS A 116 16.97 -12.06 8.96
CA HIS A 116 17.22 -11.07 10.00
C HIS A 116 16.03 -10.13 10.13
N ILE A 117 15.77 -9.65 11.35
CA ILE A 117 14.62 -8.79 11.66
C ILE A 117 14.55 -7.53 10.78
N ALA A 118 15.70 -6.95 10.41
CA ALA A 118 15.73 -5.81 9.50
C ALA A 118 15.22 -6.14 8.09
N VAL A 119 15.53 -7.34 7.58
CA VAL A 119 15.03 -7.81 6.28
C VAL A 119 13.54 -8.11 6.36
N ASP A 120 13.10 -8.73 7.47
CA ASP A 120 11.68 -8.98 7.73
C ASP A 120 10.86 -7.68 7.87
N MET A 121 11.40 -6.65 8.53
CA MET A 121 10.80 -5.31 8.58
C MET A 121 10.73 -4.66 7.20
N ALA A 122 11.79 -4.78 6.40
CA ALA A 122 11.80 -4.28 5.03
C ALA A 122 10.72 -5.00 4.19
N LEU A 123 10.60 -6.32 4.28
CA LEU A 123 9.55 -7.10 3.62
C LEU A 123 8.16 -6.70 4.09
N ALA A 124 7.96 -6.49 5.40
CA ALA A 124 6.69 -6.06 5.98
C ALA A 124 6.18 -4.72 5.45
N LEU A 125 7.08 -3.85 4.96
CA LEU A 125 6.72 -2.57 4.34
C LEU A 125 6.67 -2.64 2.82
N LEU A 126 7.70 -3.24 2.20
CA LEU A 126 7.83 -3.28 0.75
C LEU A 126 6.76 -4.16 0.09
N LEU A 127 6.41 -5.31 0.68
CA LEU A 127 5.37 -6.18 0.11
C LEU A 127 4.00 -5.48 0.04
N PRO A 128 3.45 -4.91 1.14
CA PRO A 128 2.16 -4.23 1.06
C PRO A 128 2.16 -2.99 0.17
N ILE A 129 3.24 -2.19 0.20
CA ILE A 129 3.33 -0.97 -0.61
C ILE A 129 3.44 -1.31 -2.10
N HIS A 130 4.25 -2.31 -2.48
CA HIS A 130 4.34 -2.77 -3.87
C HIS A 130 2.98 -3.29 -4.37
N GLY A 131 2.32 -4.11 -3.55
CA GLY A 131 0.98 -4.61 -3.84
C GLY A 131 -0.06 -3.49 -3.96
N HIS A 132 0.01 -2.45 -3.12
CA HIS A 132 -0.89 -1.30 -3.17
C HIS A 132 -0.83 -0.61 -4.53
N PHE A 133 0.36 -0.34 -5.05
CA PHE A 133 0.50 0.30 -6.37
C PHE A 133 -0.01 -0.59 -7.50
N GLY A 134 0.35 -1.88 -7.50
CA GLY A 134 -0.13 -2.81 -8.52
C GLY A 134 -1.65 -2.95 -8.54
N LEU A 135 -2.27 -3.11 -7.36
CA LEU A 135 -3.73 -3.21 -7.24
C LEU A 135 -4.43 -1.89 -7.55
N HIS A 136 -3.82 -0.74 -7.22
CA HIS A 136 -4.38 0.56 -7.59
C HIS A 136 -4.48 0.74 -9.11
N GLN A 137 -3.47 0.29 -9.87
CA GLN A 137 -3.54 0.31 -11.34
C GLN A 137 -4.67 -0.61 -11.87
N LEU A 138 -4.85 -1.80 -11.28
CA LEU A 138 -5.97 -2.67 -11.64
C LEU A 138 -7.34 -2.03 -11.36
N ILE A 139 -7.47 -1.31 -10.24
CA ILE A 139 -8.71 -0.60 -9.92
C ILE A 139 -8.98 0.49 -10.95
N THR A 140 -7.97 1.29 -11.32
CA THR A 140 -8.15 2.38 -12.30
C THR A 140 -8.47 1.87 -13.69
N ASP A 141 -7.94 0.70 -14.06
CA ASP A 141 -8.11 0.15 -15.41
C ASP A 141 -9.44 -0.60 -15.59
N TYR A 142 -9.98 -1.21 -14.52
CA TYR A 142 -11.12 -2.12 -14.63
C TYR A 142 -12.37 -1.73 -13.84
N VAL A 143 -12.28 -0.85 -12.83
CA VAL A 143 -13.44 -0.40 -12.05
C VAL A 143 -13.97 0.90 -12.63
N HIS A 144 -15.20 0.89 -13.13
CA HIS A 144 -15.76 2.02 -13.89
C HIS A 144 -16.78 2.88 -13.11
N PRO A 145 -17.70 2.32 -12.30
CA PRO A 145 -18.64 3.16 -11.58
C PRO A 145 -17.91 4.02 -10.55
N LYS A 146 -18.07 5.36 -10.63
CA LYS A 146 -17.47 6.32 -9.68
C LYS A 146 -17.62 5.92 -8.20
N PRO A 147 -18.80 5.51 -7.70
CA PRO A 147 -18.92 5.06 -6.31
C PRO A 147 -18.13 3.78 -6.02
N ALA A 148 -18.02 2.87 -6.99
CA ALA A 148 -17.24 1.64 -6.84
C ALA A 148 -15.73 1.93 -6.80
N ILE A 149 -15.24 2.88 -7.61
CA ILE A 149 -13.82 3.32 -7.59
C ILE A 149 -13.47 3.92 -6.21
N PHE A 150 -14.34 4.78 -5.67
CA PHE A 150 -14.12 5.37 -4.34
C PHE A 150 -14.07 4.28 -3.26
N LEU A 151 -15.04 3.36 -3.27
CA LEU A 151 -15.08 2.27 -2.31
C LEU A 151 -13.85 1.35 -2.43
N ALA A 152 -13.51 0.94 -3.66
CA ALA A 152 -12.37 0.07 -3.93
C ALA A 152 -11.05 0.70 -3.49
N ASN A 153 -10.83 1.99 -3.78
CA ASN A 153 -9.61 2.69 -3.35
C ASN A 153 -9.50 2.83 -1.83
N ASN A 154 -10.60 3.09 -1.13
CA ASN A 154 -10.58 3.13 0.33
C ASN A 154 -10.39 1.75 0.95
N ALA A 155 -11.05 0.73 0.41
CA ALA A 155 -10.85 -0.66 0.82
C ALA A 155 -9.38 -1.07 0.62
N LEU A 156 -8.77 -0.73 -0.52
CA LEU A 156 -7.36 -1.00 -0.80
C LEU A 156 -6.43 -0.32 0.20
N ARG A 157 -6.68 0.95 0.56
CA ARG A 157 -5.89 1.66 1.59
C ARG A 157 -5.99 0.98 2.96
N ILE A 158 -7.19 0.63 3.38
CA ILE A 158 -7.42 -0.07 4.66
C ILE A 158 -6.72 -1.42 4.65
N LEU A 159 -6.87 -2.18 3.56
CA LEU A 159 -6.24 -3.49 3.40
C LEU A 159 -4.71 -3.36 3.49
N THR A 160 -4.10 -2.43 2.74
CA THR A 160 -2.65 -2.21 2.77
C THR A 160 -2.15 -1.87 4.18
N LEU A 161 -2.84 -0.95 4.89
CA LEU A 161 -2.45 -0.57 6.24
C LEU A 161 -2.61 -1.72 7.24
N ALA A 162 -3.71 -2.47 7.14
CA ALA A 162 -3.96 -3.63 7.97
C ALA A 162 -2.88 -4.70 7.73
N THR A 163 -2.58 -5.03 6.47
CA THR A 163 -1.54 -6.00 6.11
C THR A 163 -0.16 -5.56 6.61
N ALA A 164 0.22 -4.30 6.40
CA ALA A 164 1.50 -3.77 6.89
C ALA A 164 1.59 -3.83 8.42
N ALA A 165 0.54 -3.39 9.14
CA ALA A 165 0.49 -3.46 10.59
C ALA A 165 0.56 -4.89 11.11
N SER A 166 -0.17 -5.82 10.48
CA SER A 166 -0.13 -7.24 10.84
C SER A 166 1.24 -7.87 10.61
N LEU A 167 1.91 -7.58 9.49
CA LEU A 167 3.25 -8.09 9.20
C LEU A 167 4.30 -7.53 10.18
N ILE A 168 4.21 -6.23 10.50
CA ILE A 168 5.09 -5.61 11.51
C ILE A 168 4.85 -6.26 12.87
N TYR A 169 3.59 -6.41 13.27
CA TYR A 169 3.23 -7.05 14.54
C TYR A 169 3.72 -8.51 14.61
N PHE A 170 3.55 -9.28 13.54
CA PHE A 170 3.99 -10.67 13.44
C PHE A 170 5.51 -10.79 13.57
N ASN A 171 6.26 -9.91 12.93
CA ASN A 171 7.71 -9.89 13.06
C ASN A 171 8.22 -9.48 14.45
N LEU A 172 7.44 -8.70 15.20
CA LEU A 172 7.82 -8.25 16.54
C LEU A 172 7.35 -9.20 17.65
N SER A 173 6.26 -9.93 17.43
CA SER A 173 5.58 -10.73 18.47
C SER A 173 5.62 -12.23 18.23
N ASP A 174 6.06 -12.67 17.06
CA ASP A 174 6.09 -14.06 16.62
C ASP A 174 7.45 -14.39 15.96
N VAL A 175 7.53 -15.53 15.27
CA VAL A 175 8.75 -16.07 14.62
C VAL A 175 9.30 -15.17 13.51
N GLY A 176 8.48 -14.33 12.89
CA GLY A 176 8.86 -13.45 11.77
C GLY A 176 8.78 -14.09 10.39
N ILE A 177 8.64 -13.27 9.34
CA ILE A 177 8.27 -13.71 7.98
C ILE A 177 9.29 -14.70 7.41
N THR A 178 10.58 -14.39 7.44
CA THR A 178 11.63 -15.26 6.88
C THR A 178 11.64 -16.65 7.51
N HIS A 179 11.61 -16.73 8.83
CA HIS A 179 11.60 -17.99 9.55
C HIS A 179 10.27 -18.74 9.42
N ALA A 180 9.14 -18.02 9.39
CA ALA A 180 7.83 -18.62 9.15
C ALA A 180 7.75 -19.29 7.77
N VAL A 181 8.26 -18.65 6.72
CA VAL A 181 8.33 -19.25 5.37
C VAL A 181 9.25 -20.48 5.37
N LYS A 182 10.40 -20.43 6.04
CA LYS A 182 11.31 -21.59 6.16
C LYS A 182 10.64 -22.77 6.89
N ALA A 183 9.94 -22.50 7.98
CA ALA A 183 9.21 -23.52 8.73
C ALA A 183 8.07 -24.11 7.88
N LEU A 184 7.30 -23.26 7.20
CA LEU A 184 6.23 -23.67 6.29
C LEU A 184 6.73 -24.58 5.16
N TRP A 185 7.92 -24.29 4.61
CA TRP A 185 8.53 -25.07 3.53
C TRP A 185 9.16 -26.39 4.00
N SER A 186 9.27 -26.60 5.31
CA SER A 186 9.78 -27.84 5.90
C SER A 186 8.68 -28.82 6.31
N LEU A 187 7.41 -28.46 6.11
CA LEU A 187 6.26 -29.34 6.28
C LEU A 187 6.18 -30.37 5.14
#